data_AF-A0A925HJN5-F1
#
_entry.id   AF-A0A925HJN5-F1
#
_cell.length_a   1.000
_cell.length_b   1.000
_cell.length_c   1.000
_cell.angle_alpha   90.00
_cell.angle_beta   90.00
_cell.angle_gamma   90.00
#
_symmetry.space_group_name_H-M   'P 1'
#
loop_
_entity.id
_entity.type
_entity.pdbx_description
1 polymer ?
#
loop_
_entity_poly.entity_id
_entity_poly.type
_entity_poly.pdbx_seq_one_letter_code
_entity_poly.pdbx_strand_id
1 'polypeptide(L)'
;MNAGTPEITVICPLDIERRAVERALRLRVARSELEPVITVVCSGPGTDAVRSAVTRYAAASSELVLAGLCGGLTPGEDASQEIAEVIDSRGGHWRCAERGAVLIGVDEPVCSVEAKRALAARTGAALVDMESHGFAAACSEAGVPWRIIREVSDGGGAALPRQAASWVDERGRMRGFRVLVDVLRRPWCLPALMRLGRDSKDALRRLGVRVVAAVEAAEEGRARLRDSTKALPGSGVAHG
;
A
#
# COMPACT_ATOMS: atom_id res chain seq x y z
N MET A 1 -0.63 -2.00 33.79
CA MET A 1 -1.18 -1.10 32.73
C MET A 1 -0.93 -1.80 31.41
N ASN A 2 -1.95 -2.46 30.85
CA ASN A 2 -1.81 -3.20 29.60
C ASN A 2 -1.96 -2.18 28.47
N ALA A 3 -0.86 -1.54 28.06
CA ALA A 3 -0.88 -0.70 26.87
C ALA A 3 -1.14 -1.62 25.68
N GLY A 4 -2.40 -1.66 25.21
CA GLY A 4 -2.80 -2.51 24.11
C GLY A 4 -1.89 -2.23 22.91
N THR A 5 -1.11 -3.24 22.51
CA THR A 5 -0.37 -3.24 21.25
C THR A 5 -1.33 -2.83 20.13
N PRO A 6 -1.00 -1.84 19.27
CA PRO A 6 -1.83 -1.54 18.11
C PRO A 6 -2.04 -2.82 17.31
N GLU A 7 -3.29 -3.10 17.00
CA GLU A 7 -3.64 -4.37 16.41
C GLU A 7 -3.18 -4.39 14.96
N ILE A 8 -3.39 -3.30 14.22
CA ILE A 8 -2.96 -3.17 12.83
C ILE A 8 -2.31 -1.79 12.64
N THR A 9 -1.13 -1.76 12.02
CA THR A 9 -0.52 -0.50 11.57
C THR A 9 -0.59 -0.41 10.05
N VAL A 10 -1.26 0.63 9.55
CA VAL A 10 -1.31 0.97 8.12
C VAL A 10 -0.24 2.03 7.83
N ILE A 11 0.71 1.67 6.98
CA ILE A 11 1.80 2.53 6.52
C ILE A 11 1.44 3.05 5.13
N CYS A 12 1.39 4.38 4.98
CA CYS A 12 1.18 5.05 3.71
C CYS A 12 2.46 5.82 3.30
N PRO A 13 3.01 5.62 2.10
CA PRO A 13 4.16 6.39 1.62
C PRO A 13 3.92 7.90 1.57
N LEU A 14 2.73 8.34 1.16
CA LEU A 14 2.39 9.74 0.98
C LEU A 14 1.31 10.22 1.95
N ASP A 15 1.39 11.51 2.32
CA ASP A 15 0.42 12.10 3.25
C ASP A 15 -1.01 12.14 2.67
N ILE A 16 -1.15 12.25 1.35
CA ILE A 16 -2.45 12.22 0.68
C ILE A 16 -3.12 10.84 0.78
N GLU A 17 -2.33 9.76 0.71
CA GLU A 17 -2.78 8.38 0.89
C GLU A 17 -3.19 8.14 2.34
N ARG A 18 -2.34 8.55 3.29
CA ARG A 18 -2.64 8.51 4.73
C ARG A 18 -3.98 9.18 5.04
N ARG A 19 -4.18 10.42 4.56
CA ARG A 19 -5.42 11.17 4.80
C ARG A 19 -6.65 10.49 4.18
N ALA A 20 -6.51 9.87 3.01
CA ALA A 20 -7.60 9.14 2.37
C ALA A 20 -8.00 7.91 3.19
N VAL A 21 -7.00 7.15 3.67
CA VAL A 21 -7.19 5.99 4.56
C VAL A 21 -7.82 6.41 5.89
N GLU A 22 -7.27 7.42 6.57
CA GLU A 22 -7.82 7.94 7.84
C GLU A 22 -9.27 8.39 7.68
N ARG A 23 -9.59 9.07 6.58
CA ARG A 23 -10.97 9.50 6.29
C ARG A 23 -11.90 8.30 6.15
N ALA A 24 -11.49 7.26 5.43
CA ALA A 24 -12.31 6.06 5.24
C ALA A 24 -12.51 5.30 6.56
N LEU A 25 -11.45 5.14 7.35
CA LEU A 25 -11.52 4.50 8.68
C LEU A 25 -12.39 5.28 9.66
N ARG A 26 -12.31 6.62 9.69
CA ARG A 26 -13.21 7.45 10.52
C ARG A 26 -14.69 7.27 10.16
N LEU A 27 -14.99 7.15 8.87
CA LEU A 27 -16.36 6.89 8.41
C LEU A 27 -16.86 5.48 8.79
N ARG A 28 -15.94 4.50 8.93
CA ARG A 28 -16.24 3.17 9.48
C ARG A 28 -16.51 3.25 10.98
N VAL A 29 -15.63 3.88 11.75
CA VAL A 29 -15.75 4.00 13.22
C VAL A 29 -17.06 4.67 13.61
N ALA A 30 -17.50 5.70 12.87
CA ALA A 30 -18.82 6.31 13.07
C ALA A 30 -20.01 5.35 12.89
N ARG A 31 -19.78 4.13 12.37
CA ARG A 31 -20.78 3.09 12.11
C ARG A 31 -20.60 1.82 12.98
N SER A 32 -19.60 1.77 13.87
CA SER A 32 -19.25 0.59 14.68
C SER A 32 -19.03 0.97 16.14
N GLU A 33 -19.63 0.22 17.09
CA GLU A 33 -19.47 0.44 18.54
C GLU A 33 -18.12 -0.06 19.10
N LEU A 34 -17.35 -0.81 18.31
CA LEU A 34 -16.00 -1.26 18.67
C LEU A 34 -14.96 -0.44 17.90
N GLU A 35 -14.06 0.23 18.62
CA GLU A 35 -12.85 0.84 18.04
C GLU A 35 -11.70 -0.16 18.05
N PRO A 36 -11.24 -0.64 16.88
CA PRO A 36 -9.98 -1.35 16.79
C PRO A 36 -8.83 -0.34 16.93
N VAL A 37 -7.73 -0.75 17.56
CA VAL A 37 -6.54 0.10 17.67
C VAL A 37 -5.78 0.07 16.35
N ILE A 38 -6.25 0.86 15.38
CA ILE A 38 -5.61 1.02 14.07
C ILE A 38 -4.71 2.25 14.12
N THR A 39 -3.42 2.05 13.86
CA THR A 39 -2.47 3.14 13.71
C THR A 39 -2.25 3.41 12.23
N VAL A 40 -2.50 4.64 11.76
CA VAL A 40 -2.21 5.04 10.37
C VAL A 40 -1.05 6.03 10.36
N VAL A 41 0.01 5.72 9.62
CA VAL A 41 1.25 6.52 9.62
C VAL A 41 1.69 6.87 8.20
N CYS A 42 2.39 8.00 8.07
CA CYS A 42 3.07 8.37 6.84
C CYS A 42 4.55 7.99 6.99
N SER A 43 5.08 7.13 6.12
CA SER A 43 6.51 6.81 6.13
C SER A 43 7.35 7.89 5.45
N GLY A 44 6.80 8.53 4.41
CA GLY A 44 7.58 9.18 3.36
C GLY A 44 7.79 8.23 2.17
N PRO A 45 8.09 8.78 0.98
CA PRO A 45 8.24 8.01 -0.25
C PRO A 45 9.54 7.20 -0.26
N GLY A 46 9.57 6.15 -1.07
CA GLY A 46 10.76 5.34 -1.30
C GLY A 46 11.03 4.26 -0.25
N THR A 47 11.92 3.35 -0.62
CA THR A 47 12.19 2.12 0.11
C THR A 47 12.76 2.35 1.51
N ASP A 48 13.72 3.27 1.68
CA ASP A 48 14.35 3.52 2.99
C ASP A 48 13.36 4.05 4.04
N ALA A 49 12.44 4.90 3.61
CA ALA A 49 11.39 5.47 4.46
C ALA A 49 10.45 4.36 4.96
N VAL A 50 10.03 3.48 4.05
CA VAL A 50 9.14 2.36 4.40
C VAL A 50 9.85 1.32 5.26
N ARG A 51 11.12 0.99 4.99
CA ARG A 51 11.93 0.12 5.85
C ARG A 51 12.06 0.67 7.26
N SER A 52 12.32 1.98 7.38
CA SER A 52 12.39 2.66 8.69
C SER A 52 11.06 2.60 9.44
N ALA A 53 9.94 2.71 8.74
CA ALA A 53 8.62 2.54 9.33
C ALA A 53 8.38 1.10 9.81
N VAL A 54 8.73 0.09 9.01
CA VAL A 54 8.65 -1.33 9.42
C VAL A 54 9.44 -1.56 10.71
N THR A 55 10.71 -1.15 10.75
CA THR A 55 11.56 -1.26 11.95
C THR A 55 10.91 -0.60 13.17
N ARG A 56 10.26 0.54 12.99
CA ARG A 56 9.63 1.29 14.08
C ARG A 56 8.36 0.62 14.62
N TYR A 57 7.57 -0.02 13.77
CA TYR A 57 6.21 -0.46 14.11
C TYR A 57 6.05 -1.98 14.21
N ALA A 58 6.98 -2.79 13.67
CA ALA A 58 6.85 -4.24 13.63
C ALA A 58 6.64 -4.88 15.00
N ALA A 59 7.45 -4.54 16.01
CA ALA A 59 7.35 -5.14 17.34
C ALA A 59 6.06 -4.78 18.09
N ALA A 60 5.42 -3.67 17.72
CA ALA A 60 4.21 -3.18 18.36
C ALA A 60 2.93 -3.58 17.61
N SER A 61 3.05 -4.13 16.40
CA SER A 61 1.91 -4.38 15.51
C SER A 61 1.74 -5.87 15.31
N SER A 62 0.49 -6.36 15.38
CA SER A 62 0.22 -7.75 15.02
C SER A 62 0.07 -7.98 13.51
N GLU A 63 -0.08 -6.91 12.74
CA GLU A 63 0.00 -6.90 11.27
C GLU A 63 0.43 -5.52 10.78
N LEU A 64 1.27 -5.49 9.73
CA LEU A 64 1.61 -4.28 8.99
C LEU A 64 0.94 -4.28 7.62
N VAL A 65 0.29 -3.18 7.26
CA VAL A 65 -0.34 -3.02 5.94
C VAL A 65 0.31 -1.85 5.22
N LEU A 66 0.94 -2.10 4.07
CA LEU A 66 1.37 -1.03 3.17
C LEU A 66 0.20 -0.65 2.27
N ALA A 67 -0.22 0.61 2.30
CA ALA A 67 -1.34 1.11 1.52
C ALA A 67 -0.94 2.35 0.71
N GLY A 68 -1.18 2.32 -0.60
CA GLY A 68 -0.95 3.50 -1.43
C GLY A 68 -1.31 3.29 -2.90
N LEU A 69 -0.91 4.24 -3.72
CA LEU A 69 -1.13 4.20 -5.16
C LEU A 69 0.02 3.45 -5.88
N CYS A 70 -0.25 3.00 -7.10
CA CYS A 70 0.74 2.37 -7.97
C CYS A 70 0.44 2.68 -9.45
N GLY A 71 1.41 2.41 -10.32
CA GLY A 71 1.22 2.43 -11.76
C GLY A 71 0.76 1.07 -12.28
N GLY A 72 -0.13 1.07 -13.26
CA GLY A 72 -0.45 -0.12 -14.06
C GLY A 72 0.58 -0.31 -15.17
N LEU A 73 0.95 -1.56 -15.46
CA LEU A 73 1.86 -1.93 -16.55
C LEU A 73 1.14 -2.51 -17.77
N THR A 74 -0.06 -3.08 -17.59
CA THR A 74 -0.85 -3.64 -18.70
C THR A 74 -2.11 -2.83 -19.00
N PRO A 75 -2.61 -2.81 -20.26
CA PRO A 75 -3.88 -2.17 -20.60
C PRO A 75 -5.07 -2.91 -19.97
N GLY A 76 -6.05 -2.17 -19.44
CA GLY A 76 -7.28 -2.75 -18.86
C GLY A 76 -7.18 -3.08 -17.38
N GLU A 77 -6.03 -2.86 -16.73
CA GLU A 77 -5.88 -2.96 -15.27
C GLU A 77 -6.33 -1.67 -14.57
N ASP A 78 -7.54 -1.23 -14.89
CA ASP A 78 -8.24 -0.18 -14.14
C ASP A 78 -8.91 -0.75 -12.88
N ALA A 79 -8.83 -2.07 -12.69
CA ALA A 79 -9.43 -2.79 -11.57
C ALA A 79 -8.37 -3.10 -10.50
N SER A 80 -8.66 -2.59 -9.30
CA SER A 80 -7.94 -2.88 -8.06
C SER A 80 -7.68 -4.38 -7.85
N GLN A 81 -6.46 -4.76 -7.50
CA GLN A 81 -6.10 -6.16 -7.21
C GLN A 81 -5.42 -6.27 -5.85
N GLU A 82 -5.71 -7.35 -5.13
CA GLU A 82 -4.81 -7.79 -4.08
C GLU A 82 -3.48 -8.18 -4.72
N ILE A 83 -2.37 -7.88 -4.03
CA ILE A 83 -1.05 -8.27 -4.49
C ILE A 83 -0.84 -9.72 -4.06
N ALA A 84 -0.62 -10.62 -5.02
CA ALA A 84 -0.22 -12.00 -4.71
C ALA A 84 1.27 -12.08 -4.40
N GLU A 85 2.05 -11.28 -5.11
CA GLU A 85 3.48 -11.41 -5.19
C GLU A 85 4.14 -10.06 -5.47
N VAL A 86 5.25 -9.81 -4.78
CA VAL A 86 6.15 -8.71 -5.07
C VAL A 86 7.46 -9.25 -5.59
N ILE A 87 7.94 -8.69 -6.70
CA ILE A 87 9.26 -8.98 -7.27
C ILE A 87 10.08 -7.70 -7.38
N ASP A 88 11.40 -7.83 -7.49
CA ASP A 88 12.28 -6.71 -7.83
C ASP A 88 13.25 -7.04 -8.97
N SER A 89 14.00 -6.05 -9.41
CA SER A 89 15.02 -6.21 -10.48
C SER A 89 16.29 -6.95 -10.03
N ARG A 90 16.45 -7.19 -8.73
CA ARG A 90 17.62 -7.81 -8.09
C ARG A 90 17.39 -9.29 -7.78
N GLY A 91 16.24 -9.84 -8.15
CA GLY A 91 15.85 -11.24 -7.95
C GLY A 91 15.10 -11.49 -6.64
N GLY A 92 14.72 -10.44 -5.92
CA GLY A 92 13.84 -10.54 -4.77
C GLY A 92 12.43 -11.00 -5.16
N HIS A 93 11.86 -11.86 -4.32
CA HIS A 93 10.56 -12.50 -4.53
C HIS A 93 9.87 -12.71 -3.19
N TRP A 94 8.70 -12.12 -3.02
CA TRP A 94 7.94 -12.19 -1.78
C TRP A 94 6.47 -12.50 -2.07
N ARG A 95 6.00 -13.62 -1.55
CA ARG A 95 4.59 -14.01 -1.67
C ARG A 95 3.76 -13.34 -0.57
N CYS A 96 2.72 -12.62 -0.98
CA CYS A 96 1.81 -11.91 -0.08
C CYS A 96 0.49 -12.64 0.11
N ALA A 97 -0.01 -13.31 -0.94
CA ALA A 97 -1.30 -13.99 -0.95
C ALA A 97 -1.31 -15.18 -1.92
N GLU A 98 -2.38 -15.97 -1.89
CA GLU A 98 -2.55 -17.11 -2.83
C GLU A 98 -2.90 -16.66 -4.24
N ARG A 99 -3.64 -15.56 -4.38
CA ARG A 99 -4.20 -15.05 -5.64
C ARG A 99 -4.08 -13.53 -5.68
N GLY A 100 -3.97 -12.97 -6.88
CA GLY A 100 -3.77 -11.53 -7.07
C GLY A 100 -2.75 -11.20 -8.15
N ALA A 101 -2.39 -9.93 -8.24
CA ALA A 101 -1.42 -9.41 -9.19
C ALA A 101 0.02 -9.68 -8.75
N VAL A 102 0.92 -9.77 -9.74
CA VAL A 102 2.35 -9.61 -9.54
C VAL A 102 2.69 -8.13 -9.64
N LEU A 103 3.31 -7.59 -8.58
CA LEU A 103 3.79 -6.22 -8.53
C LEU A 103 5.31 -6.22 -8.61
N ILE A 104 5.88 -5.40 -9.49
CA ILE A 104 7.32 -5.15 -9.52
C ILE A 104 7.69 -3.86 -8.79
N GLY A 105 8.60 -3.97 -7.83
CA GLY A 105 9.26 -2.84 -7.20
C GLY A 105 10.41 -2.32 -8.07
N VAL A 106 10.48 -1.00 -8.24
CA VAL A 106 11.53 -0.32 -8.98
C VAL A 106 12.12 0.84 -8.17
N ASP A 107 13.39 1.15 -8.41
CA ASP A 107 14.06 2.27 -7.74
C ASP A 107 13.72 3.64 -8.38
N GLU A 108 13.25 3.63 -9.63
CA GLU A 108 12.90 4.83 -10.40
C GLU A 108 11.54 4.71 -11.10
N PRO A 109 10.79 5.82 -11.23
CA PRO A 109 9.46 5.79 -11.83
C PRO A 109 9.50 5.48 -13.33
N VAL A 110 8.57 4.63 -13.77
CA VAL A 110 8.42 4.21 -15.16
C VAL A 110 7.46 5.14 -15.91
N CYS A 111 8.02 6.14 -16.60
CA CYS A 111 7.23 7.26 -17.12
C CYS A 111 6.61 7.05 -18.52
N SER A 112 7.20 6.22 -19.39
CA SER A 112 6.73 6.03 -20.78
C SER A 112 5.93 4.74 -20.96
N VAL A 113 4.93 4.77 -21.84
CA VAL A 113 4.10 3.59 -22.18
C VAL A 113 4.97 2.44 -22.71
N GLU A 114 5.98 2.74 -23.52
CA GLU A 114 6.91 1.76 -24.08
C GLU A 114 7.70 1.07 -22.97
N ALA A 115 8.24 1.83 -22.00
CA ALA A 115 8.94 1.28 -20.85
C ALA A 115 8.02 0.44 -19.96
N LYS A 116 6.77 0.87 -19.74
CA LYS A 116 5.78 0.07 -18.99
C LYS A 116 5.50 -1.26 -19.68
N ARG A 117 5.27 -1.26 -20.99
CA ARG A 117 5.06 -2.47 -21.79
C ARG A 117 6.27 -3.39 -21.79
N ALA A 118 7.47 -2.83 -21.95
CA ALA A 118 8.72 -3.60 -21.92
C ALA A 118 8.96 -4.21 -20.54
N LEU A 119 8.61 -3.50 -19.47
CA LEU A 119 8.70 -4.02 -18.10
C LEU A 119 7.71 -5.18 -17.91
N ALA A 120 6.43 -4.99 -18.26
CA ALA A 120 5.41 -6.04 -18.22
C ALA A 120 5.84 -7.30 -18.97
N ALA A 121 6.31 -7.15 -20.20
CA ALA A 121 6.72 -8.28 -21.05
C ALA A 121 7.92 -9.05 -20.48
N ARG A 122 8.84 -8.35 -19.80
CA ARG A 122 10.03 -8.97 -19.21
C ARG A 122 9.77 -9.68 -17.89
N THR A 123 8.81 -9.20 -17.10
CA THR A 123 8.67 -9.62 -15.70
C THR A 123 7.35 -10.33 -15.42
N GLY A 124 6.39 -10.26 -16.34
CA GLY A 124 5.02 -10.74 -16.12
C GLY A 124 4.25 -9.90 -15.10
N ALA A 125 4.81 -8.78 -14.62
CA ALA A 125 4.16 -7.93 -13.64
C ALA A 125 3.03 -7.11 -14.25
N ALA A 126 1.95 -7.02 -13.49
CA ALA A 126 0.77 -6.21 -13.76
C ALA A 126 0.95 -4.78 -13.24
N LEU A 127 1.60 -4.65 -12.08
CA LEU A 127 1.67 -3.39 -11.33
C LEU A 127 3.12 -2.99 -11.07
N VAL A 128 3.36 -1.69 -10.91
CA VAL A 128 4.66 -1.13 -10.56
C VAL A 128 4.54 -0.08 -9.47
N ASP A 129 5.45 -0.14 -8.48
CA ASP A 129 5.64 0.94 -7.52
C ASP A 129 7.10 1.04 -7.05
N MET A 130 7.38 1.96 -6.12
CA MET A 130 8.73 2.26 -5.66
C MET A 130 9.03 1.81 -4.23
N GLU A 131 8.08 1.17 -3.56
CA GLU A 131 8.17 0.89 -2.12
C GLU A 131 7.85 -0.54 -1.72
N SER A 132 7.03 -1.28 -2.49
CA SER A 132 6.51 -2.57 -2.06
C SER A 132 7.61 -3.62 -1.84
N HIS A 133 8.64 -3.64 -2.69
CA HIS A 133 9.76 -4.58 -2.53
C HIS A 133 10.56 -4.30 -1.26
N GLY A 134 10.79 -3.02 -0.95
CA GLY A 134 11.43 -2.57 0.29
C GLY A 134 10.65 -2.96 1.54
N PHE A 135 9.33 -2.78 1.49
CA PHE A 135 8.42 -3.19 2.55
C PHE A 135 8.40 -4.71 2.76
N ALA A 136 8.16 -5.47 1.68
CA ALA A 136 8.05 -6.91 1.73
C ALA A 136 9.33 -7.56 2.27
N ALA A 137 10.50 -7.08 1.84
CA ALA A 137 11.79 -7.48 2.36
C ALA A 137 11.90 -7.22 3.87
N ALA A 138 11.66 -5.98 4.32
CA ALA A 138 11.79 -5.63 5.73
C ALA A 138 10.79 -6.37 6.63
N CYS A 139 9.55 -6.57 6.18
CA CYS A 139 8.57 -7.33 6.96
C CYS A 139 8.93 -8.82 7.04
N SER A 140 9.46 -9.39 5.95
CA SER A 140 9.95 -10.77 5.94
C SER A 140 11.16 -10.96 6.85
N GLU A 141 12.09 -10.01 6.85
CA GLU A 141 13.24 -9.96 7.78
C GLU A 141 12.79 -9.83 9.24
N ALA A 142 11.75 -9.04 9.51
CA ALA A 142 11.21 -8.81 10.85
C ALA A 142 10.26 -9.92 11.35
N GLY A 143 9.82 -10.83 10.48
CA GLY A 143 8.88 -11.91 10.82
C GLY A 143 7.48 -11.44 11.25
N VAL A 144 7.09 -10.21 10.90
CA VAL A 144 5.77 -9.65 11.24
C VAL A 144 4.76 -10.00 10.15
N PRO A 145 3.50 -10.40 10.44
CA PRO A 145 2.48 -10.56 9.41
C PRO A 145 2.27 -9.27 8.61
N TRP A 146 2.13 -9.37 7.29
CA TRP A 146 2.04 -8.19 6.44
C TRP A 146 1.16 -8.36 5.22
N ARG A 147 0.63 -7.24 4.72
CA ARG A 147 -0.17 -7.15 3.48
C ARG A 147 0.18 -5.88 2.70
N ILE A 148 -0.01 -5.93 1.39
CA ILE A 148 0.14 -4.78 0.50
C ILE A 148 -1.19 -4.53 -0.22
N ILE A 149 -1.64 -3.28 -0.19
CA ILE A 149 -2.87 -2.81 -0.85
C ILE A 149 -2.47 -1.67 -1.78
N ARG A 150 -2.62 -1.88 -3.08
CA ARG A 150 -2.35 -0.86 -4.10
C ARG A 150 -3.55 -0.55 -4.96
N GLU A 151 -3.70 0.72 -5.28
CA GLU A 151 -4.69 1.21 -6.24
C GLU A 151 -4.00 1.87 -7.42
N VAL A 152 -4.45 1.56 -8.63
CA VAL A 152 -3.87 2.12 -9.85
C VAL A 152 -4.27 3.59 -9.96
N SER A 153 -3.27 4.48 -9.94
CA SER A 153 -3.43 5.92 -10.19
C SER A 153 -3.26 6.29 -11.66
N ASP A 154 -2.42 5.55 -12.37
CA ASP A 154 -2.15 5.73 -13.79
C ASP A 154 -1.97 4.37 -14.48
N GLY A 155 -2.84 4.08 -15.44
CA GLY A 155 -2.84 2.80 -16.15
C GLY A 155 -1.66 2.63 -17.11
N GLY A 156 -1.48 1.42 -17.64
CA GLY A 156 -0.38 1.07 -18.56
C GLY A 156 -0.36 1.87 -19.87
N GLY A 157 -1.50 2.43 -20.28
CA GLY A 157 -1.62 3.32 -21.44
C GLY A 157 -1.36 4.80 -21.16
N ALA A 158 -1.14 5.19 -19.89
CA ALA A 158 -0.88 6.55 -19.49
C ALA A 158 0.63 6.81 -19.33
N ALA A 159 1.13 7.81 -20.04
CA ALA A 159 2.47 8.35 -19.81
C ALA A 159 2.45 9.36 -18.66
N LEU A 160 3.45 9.28 -17.79
CA LEU A 160 3.70 10.27 -16.76
C LEU A 160 4.69 11.32 -17.27
N PRO A 161 4.51 12.62 -16.95
CA PRO A 161 5.53 13.62 -17.22
C PRO A 161 6.83 13.25 -16.52
N ARG A 162 7.97 13.32 -17.22
CA ARG A 162 9.30 12.95 -16.68
C ARG A 162 9.66 13.62 -15.35
N GLN A 163 9.05 14.76 -15.02
CA GLN A 163 9.30 15.53 -13.80
C GLN A 163 8.48 15.07 -12.59
N ALA A 164 7.53 14.13 -12.75
CA ALA A 164 6.62 13.71 -11.68
C ALA A 164 7.34 13.26 -10.40
N ALA A 165 8.52 12.63 -10.55
CA ALA A 165 9.39 12.22 -9.45
C ALA A 165 9.83 13.39 -8.54
N SER A 166 9.92 14.61 -9.07
CA SER A 166 10.42 15.80 -8.36
C SER A 166 9.33 16.56 -7.59
N TRP A 167 8.08 16.11 -7.69
CA TRP A 167 6.90 16.80 -7.14
C TRP A 167 6.59 16.41 -5.70
N VAL A 168 7.23 15.39 -5.16
CA VAL A 168 7.08 14.95 -3.78
C VAL A 168 8.37 15.25 -3.02
N ASP A 169 8.26 15.82 -1.82
CA ASP A 169 9.43 16.00 -0.94
C ASP A 169 9.72 14.74 -0.10
N GLU A 170 10.86 14.74 0.59
CA GLU A 170 11.30 13.64 1.47
C GLU A 170 10.29 13.30 2.59
N ARG A 171 9.30 14.16 2.85
CA ARG A 171 8.24 13.96 3.85
C ARG A 171 6.91 13.51 3.24
N GLY A 172 6.89 13.17 1.95
CA GLY A 172 5.69 12.71 1.24
C GLY A 172 4.67 13.82 0.97
N ARG A 173 5.08 15.10 1.01
CA ARG A 173 4.20 16.23 0.70
C ARG A 173 4.38 16.63 -0.76
N MET A 174 3.27 16.89 -1.45
CA MET A 174 3.33 17.48 -2.79
C MET A 174 3.89 18.91 -2.72
N ARG A 175 4.97 19.15 -3.45
CA ARG A 175 5.56 20.46 -3.70
C ARG A 175 4.75 21.20 -4.75
N GLY A 176 3.59 21.74 -4.35
CA GLY A 176 2.66 22.46 -5.24
C GLY A 176 3.32 23.57 -6.08
N PHE A 177 4.35 24.24 -5.54
CA PHE A 177 5.12 25.26 -6.27
C PHE A 177 5.94 24.68 -7.45
N ARG A 178 6.51 23.48 -7.32
CA ARG A 178 7.27 22.83 -8.41
C ARG A 178 6.36 22.23 -9.48
N VAL A 179 5.24 21.64 -9.06
CA VAL A 179 4.15 21.24 -9.96
C VAL A 179 3.67 22.45 -10.77
N LEU A 180 3.47 23.62 -10.13
CA LEU A 180 3.06 24.86 -10.80
C LEU A 180 4.11 25.41 -11.77
N VAL A 181 5.39 25.41 -11.40
CA VAL A 181 6.49 25.86 -12.29
C VAL A 181 6.64 24.95 -13.51
N ASP A 182 6.53 23.63 -13.34
CA ASP A 182 6.60 22.68 -14.45
C ASP A 182 5.37 22.76 -15.36
N VAL A 183 4.19 22.99 -14.79
CA VAL A 183 2.93 23.25 -15.53
C VAL A 183 3.00 24.56 -16.32
N LEU A 184 3.51 25.64 -15.73
CA LEU A 184 3.69 26.94 -16.41
C LEU A 184 4.71 26.89 -17.54
N ARG A 185 5.71 26.01 -17.45
CA ARG A 185 6.72 25.81 -18.51
C ARG A 185 6.22 24.93 -19.66
N ARG A 186 5.16 24.13 -19.46
CA ARG A 186 4.64 23.16 -20.45
C ARG A 186 3.11 23.06 -20.38
N PRO A 187 2.39 24.09 -20.86
CA PRO A 187 0.93 24.16 -20.75
C PRO A 187 0.19 23.03 -21.47
N TRP A 188 0.81 22.38 -22.47
CA TRP A 188 0.22 21.22 -23.17
C TRP A 188 0.16 19.93 -22.31
N CYS A 189 0.86 19.86 -21.17
CA CYS A 189 0.78 18.74 -20.23
C CYS A 189 -0.40 18.84 -19.24
N LEU A 190 -1.09 19.99 -19.17
CA LEU A 190 -2.21 20.21 -18.22
C LEU A 190 -3.30 19.15 -18.32
N PRO A 191 -3.78 18.72 -19.51
CA PRO A 191 -4.84 17.71 -19.58
C PRO A 191 -4.41 16.35 -19.01
N ALA A 192 -3.16 15.94 -19.26
CA ALA A 192 -2.60 14.71 -18.70
C ALA A 192 -2.44 14.78 -17.17
N LEU A 193 -2.07 15.97 -16.65
CA LEU A 193 -1.96 16.22 -15.21
C LEU A 193 -3.31 16.34 -14.51
N MET A 194 -4.31 16.93 -15.16
CA MET A 194 -5.68 16.98 -14.66
C MET A 194 -6.33 15.60 -14.67
N ARG A 195 -6.03 14.77 -15.68
CA ARG A 195 -6.46 13.37 -15.74
C ARG A 195 -5.80 12.56 -14.62
N LEU A 196 -4.47 12.64 -14.49
CA LEU A 196 -3.73 12.03 -13.38
C LEU A 196 -4.28 12.47 -12.01
N GLY A 197 -4.59 13.75 -11.85
CA GLY A 197 -5.18 14.29 -10.62
C GLY A 197 -6.62 13.85 -10.35
N ARG A 198 -7.42 13.52 -11.38
CA ARG A 198 -8.76 12.92 -11.22
C ARG A 198 -8.65 11.43 -10.91
N ASP A 199 -7.87 10.71 -11.71
CA ASP A 199 -7.65 9.26 -11.57
C ASP A 199 -7.05 8.95 -10.19
N SER A 200 -6.12 9.79 -9.70
CA SER A 200 -5.59 9.69 -8.35
C SER A 200 -6.65 9.91 -7.26
N LYS A 201 -7.62 10.82 -7.45
CA LYS A 201 -8.69 11.03 -6.45
C LYS A 201 -9.60 9.81 -6.35
N ASP A 202 -9.97 9.22 -7.49
CA ASP A 202 -10.80 8.02 -7.50
C ASP A 202 -10.04 6.81 -6.96
N ALA A 203 -8.76 6.68 -7.31
CA ALA A 203 -7.87 5.67 -6.73
C ALA A 203 -7.73 5.80 -5.21
N LEU A 204 -7.57 7.02 -4.68
CA LEU A 204 -7.53 7.28 -3.24
C LEU A 204 -8.84 6.93 -2.53
N ARG A 205 -10.00 7.14 -3.18
CA ARG A 205 -11.30 6.71 -2.62
C ARG A 205 -11.40 5.19 -2.56
N ARG A 206 -11.01 4.49 -3.63
CA ARG A 206 -10.97 3.01 -3.66
C ARG A 206 -9.99 2.46 -2.62
N LEU A 207 -8.83 3.11 -2.46
CA LEU A 207 -7.81 2.73 -1.48
C LEU A 207 -8.38 2.74 -0.07
N GLY A 208 -9.08 3.82 0.30
CA GLY A 208 -9.75 3.90 1.59
C GLY A 208 -10.77 2.78 1.82
N VAL A 209 -11.61 2.47 0.83
CA VAL A 209 -12.58 1.38 0.91
C VAL A 209 -11.89 0.03 1.09
N ARG A 210 -10.81 -0.23 0.34
CA ARG A 210 -10.06 -1.49 0.43
C ARG A 210 -9.36 -1.67 1.77
N VAL A 211 -8.74 -0.62 2.30
CA VAL A 211 -8.10 -0.70 3.61
C VAL A 211 -9.14 -1.01 4.69
N VAL A 212 -10.33 -0.40 4.63
CA VAL A 212 -11.44 -0.72 5.55
C VAL A 212 -11.81 -2.20 5.47
N ALA A 213 -12.06 -2.73 4.26
CA ALA A 213 -12.43 -4.13 4.08
C ALA A 213 -11.33 -5.11 4.53
N ALA A 214 -10.07 -4.76 4.28
CA ALA A 214 -8.91 -5.56 4.67
C ALA A 214 -8.74 -5.65 6.19
N VAL A 215 -9.00 -4.54 6.90
CA VAL A 215 -9.03 -4.48 8.36
C VAL A 215 -10.19 -5.31 8.92
N GLU A 216 -11.40 -5.19 8.35
CA GLU A 216 -12.57 -5.99 8.76
C GLU A 216 -12.30 -7.50 8.62
N ALA A 217 -11.75 -7.92 7.49
CA ALA A 217 -11.40 -9.33 7.26
C ALA A 217 -10.35 -9.85 8.26
N ALA A 218 -9.37 -9.01 8.64
CA ALA A 218 -8.35 -9.36 9.62
C ALA A 218 -8.96 -9.52 11.03
N GLU A 219 -9.86 -8.62 11.42
CA GLU A 219 -10.59 -8.69 12.70
C GLU A 219 -11.45 -9.95 12.80
N GLU A 220 -12.22 -10.25 11.74
CA GLU A 220 -13.05 -11.45 11.71
C GLU A 220 -12.23 -12.75 11.78
N GLY A 221 -11.12 -12.82 11.05
CA GLY A 221 -10.22 -13.97 11.08
C GLY A 221 -9.72 -14.25 12.49
N ARG A 222 -9.42 -13.19 13.26
CA ARG A 222 -8.96 -13.29 14.64
C ARG A 222 -10.07 -13.63 15.63
N ALA A 223 -11.26 -13.08 15.45
CA ALA A 223 -12.42 -13.48 16.25
C ALA A 223 -12.66 -15.00 16.13
N ARG A 224 -12.61 -15.55 14.90
CA ARG A 224 -12.71 -16.99 14.63
C ARG A 224 -11.61 -17.81 15.33
N LEU A 225 -10.36 -17.32 15.33
CA LEU A 225 -9.24 -17.98 16.02
C LEU A 225 -9.38 -17.95 17.55
N ARG A 226 -9.85 -16.84 18.13
CA ARG A 226 -10.10 -16.71 19.58
C ARG A 226 -11.18 -17.66 20.05
N ASP A 227 -12.28 -17.76 19.31
CA ASP A 227 -13.39 -18.65 19.64
C ASP A 227 -12.99 -20.13 19.52
N SER A 228 -12.19 -20.47 18.49
CA SER A 228 -11.66 -21.84 18.31
C SER A 228 -10.70 -22.25 19.43
N THR A 229 -9.86 -21.32 19.92
CA THR A 229 -8.93 -21.59 21.02
C THR A 229 -9.66 -21.76 22.36
N LYS A 230 -10.79 -21.06 22.56
CA LYS A 230 -11.63 -21.17 23.75
C LYS A 230 -12.46 -22.47 23.78
N ALA A 231 -12.68 -23.08 22.63
CA ALA A 231 -13.48 -24.31 22.47
C ALA A 231 -12.71 -25.62 22.72
N LEU A 232 -11.40 -25.59 22.96
CA LEU A 232 -10.64 -26.78 23.37
C LEU A 232 -10.84 -27.02 24.89
N PRO A 233 -11.53 -28.10 25.31
CA PRO A 233 -11.67 -28.41 26.72
C PRO A 233 -10.30 -28.73 27.32
N GLY A 234 -9.98 -28.07 28.43
CA GLY A 234 -8.73 -28.30 29.17
C GLY A 234 -8.53 -29.79 29.42
N SER A 235 -7.41 -30.32 28.93
CA SER A 235 -6.95 -31.66 29.28
C SER A 235 -6.72 -31.69 30.80
N GLY A 236 -7.74 -32.17 31.52
CA GLY A 236 -7.69 -32.43 32.94
C GLY A 236 -6.50 -33.32 33.23
N VAL A 237 -5.63 -32.83 34.13
CA VAL A 237 -4.56 -33.58 34.74
C VAL A 237 -5.16 -34.82 35.39
N ALA A 238 -4.90 -36.00 34.81
CA ALA A 238 -5.12 -37.25 35.49
C ALA A 238 -3.97 -37.45 36.48
N HIS A 239 -4.20 -37.11 37.75
CA HIS A 239 -3.38 -37.63 38.85
C HIS A 239 -3.67 -39.13 38.98
N GLY A 240 -2.64 -39.94 38.78
CA GLY A 240 -2.56 -41.35 39.14
C GLY A 240 -1.24 -41.61 39.84
#